data_AF-A0A2V7WKG1-F1
#
_entry.id   AF-A0A2V7WKG1-F1
#
_cell.length_a   1.000
_cell.length_b   1.000
_cell.length_c   1.000
_cell.angle_alpha   90.00
_cell.angle_beta   90.00
_cell.angle_gamma   90.00
#
_symmetry.space_group_name_H-M   'P 1'
#
loop_
_entity.id
_entity.type
_entity.pdbx_description
1 polymer ?
#
loop_
_entity_poly.entity_id
_entity_poly.type
_entity_poly.pdbx_seq_one_letter_code
_entity_poly.pdbx_strand_id
1 'polypeptide(L)'
;MKPYPLAALGWVHYKRQEFDRAIDCLRRSSERAAAATTFQHLGMAYLAAGRLEDAKASFQKAKTAARGGKLEDRVMQQVRSNLRLVEKVGPKKKPLTRTKTKIQNHK
;
A
#
# COMPACT_ATOMS: atom_id res chain seq x y z
N MET A 1 -17.71 2.89 -12.63
CA MET A 1 -17.81 1.64 -11.85
C MET A 1 -17.14 1.85 -10.50
N LYS A 2 -17.81 1.50 -9.39
CA LYS A 2 -17.32 1.75 -8.02
C LYS A 2 -16.02 0.95 -7.76
N PRO A 3 -15.00 1.50 -7.07
CA PRO A 3 -13.73 0.82 -6.79
C PRO A 3 -13.83 -0.30 -5.73
N TYR A 4 -14.97 -0.40 -5.05
CA TYR A 4 -15.26 -1.39 -4.00
C TYR A 4 -15.11 -2.88 -4.36
N PRO A 5 -15.39 -3.38 -5.58
CA PRO A 5 -15.32 -4.81 -5.89
C PRO A 5 -13.90 -5.35 -5.80
N LEU A 6 -12.91 -4.59 -6.24
CA LEU A 6 -11.50 -5.03 -6.28
C LEU A 6 -10.85 -5.00 -4.91
N ALA A 7 -11.22 -4.03 -4.07
CA ALA A 7 -10.77 -3.98 -2.68
C ALA A 7 -11.32 -5.17 -1.86
N ALA A 8 -12.60 -5.54 -2.07
CA ALA A 8 -13.21 -6.70 -1.45
C ALA A 8 -12.60 -8.02 -1.96
N LEU A 9 -12.39 -8.16 -3.27
CA LEU A 9 -11.70 -9.30 -3.87
C LEU A 9 -10.26 -9.45 -3.34
N GLY A 10 -9.52 -8.35 -3.22
CA GLY A 10 -8.19 -8.36 -2.63
C GLY A 10 -8.20 -8.87 -1.19
N TRP A 11 -9.23 -8.53 -0.40
CA TRP A 11 -9.38 -9.03 0.97
C TRP A 11 -9.70 -10.53 1.03
N VAL A 12 -10.50 -11.03 0.09
CA VAL A 12 -10.77 -12.48 -0.02
C VAL A 12 -9.48 -13.24 -0.32
N HIS A 13 -8.68 -12.78 -1.29
CA HIS A 13 -7.38 -13.39 -1.60
C HIS A 13 -6.41 -13.31 -0.42
N TYR A 14 -6.40 -12.20 0.32
CA TYR A 14 -5.60 -12.05 1.54
C TYR A 14 -5.97 -13.10 2.60
N LYS A 15 -7.27 -13.33 2.84
CA LYS A 15 -7.73 -14.36 3.77
C LYS A 15 -7.42 -15.78 3.29
N ARG A 16 -7.29 -15.99 1.97
CA ARG A 16 -6.84 -17.25 1.37
C ARG A 16 -5.31 -17.41 1.36
N GLN A 17 -4.57 -16.48 1.96
CA GLN A 17 -3.10 -16.43 1.94
C GLN A 17 -2.50 -16.30 0.53
N GLU A 18 -3.31 -15.93 -0.47
CA GLU A 18 -2.88 -15.68 -1.85
C GLU A 18 -2.38 -14.24 -1.98
N PHE A 19 -1.30 -13.90 -1.26
CA PHE A 19 -0.88 -12.51 -1.10
C PHE A 19 -0.51 -11.83 -2.42
N ASP A 20 0.14 -12.52 -3.36
CA ASP A 20 0.47 -11.94 -4.67
C ASP A 20 -0.76 -11.58 -5.49
N ARG A 21 -1.81 -12.42 -5.46
CA ARG A 21 -3.09 -12.12 -6.12
C ARG A 21 -3.81 -10.96 -5.45
N ALA A 22 -3.78 -10.92 -4.12
CA ALA A 22 -4.32 -9.80 -3.35
C ALA A 22 -3.62 -8.49 -3.72
N ILE A 23 -2.29 -8.50 -3.80
CA ILE A 23 -1.47 -7.34 -4.21
C ILE A 23 -1.85 -6.87 -5.61
N ASP A 24 -1.96 -7.78 -6.59
CA ASP A 24 -2.31 -7.40 -7.96
C ASP A 24 -3.71 -6.75 -8.03
N CYS A 25 -4.71 -7.38 -7.40
CA CYS A 25 -6.08 -6.86 -7.36
C CYS A 25 -6.14 -5.47 -6.72
N LEU A 26 -5.44 -5.28 -5.61
CA LEU A 26 -5.40 -4.02 -4.86
C LEU A 26 -4.60 -2.94 -5.62
N ARG A 27 -3.53 -3.31 -6.32
CA ARG A 27 -2.75 -2.41 -7.16
C ARG A 27 -3.61 -1.86 -8.30
N ARG A 28 -4.31 -2.74 -9.03
CA ARG A 28 -5.25 -2.36 -10.09
C ARG A 28 -6.41 -1.52 -9.56
N SER A 29 -6.85 -1.78 -8.32
CA SER A 29 -7.82 -0.92 -7.64
C SER A 29 -7.26 0.48 -7.38
N SER A 30 -6.00 0.56 -6.94
CA SER A 30 -5.34 1.84 -6.62
C SER A 30 -5.08 2.71 -7.85
N GLU A 31 -4.86 2.11 -9.02
CA GLU A 31 -4.73 2.81 -10.30
C GLU A 31 -6.04 3.44 -10.75
N ARG A 32 -7.18 2.81 -10.44
CA ARG A 32 -8.51 3.31 -10.78
C ARG A 32 -9.04 4.33 -9.78
N ALA A 33 -8.74 4.13 -8.50
CA ALA A 33 -9.09 5.05 -7.44
C ALA A 33 -8.00 5.03 -6.38
N ALA A 34 -7.28 6.15 -6.27
CA ALA A 34 -6.27 6.38 -5.24
C ALA A 34 -6.93 6.61 -3.86
N ALA A 35 -7.65 5.60 -3.38
CA ALA A 35 -8.34 5.62 -2.10
C ALA A 35 -7.41 5.18 -0.97
N ALA A 36 -7.50 5.89 0.15
CA ALA A 36 -6.67 5.64 1.30
C ALA A 36 -6.86 4.22 1.90
N THR A 37 -8.08 3.68 1.84
CA THR A 37 -8.39 2.29 2.23
C THR A 37 -7.75 1.25 1.31
N THR A 38 -7.67 1.53 0.00
CA THR A 38 -7.02 0.62 -0.96
C THR A 38 -5.52 0.52 -0.69
N PHE A 39 -4.85 1.64 -0.43
CA PHE A 39 -3.44 1.63 -0.05
C PHE A 39 -3.18 0.97 1.31
N GLN A 40 -4.11 1.06 2.25
CA GLN A 40 -4.02 0.35 3.54
C GLN A 40 -4.11 -1.16 3.33
N HIS A 41 -5.08 -1.65 2.56
CA HIS A 41 -5.17 -3.08 2.22
C HIS A 41 -3.92 -3.57 1.49
N LEU A 42 -3.39 -2.76 0.57
CA LEU A 42 -2.14 -3.07 -0.15
C LEU A 42 -0.96 -3.21 0.83
N GLY A 43 -0.85 -2.30 1.80
CA GLY A 43 0.18 -2.37 2.83
C GLY A 43 0.07 -3.61 3.72
N MET A 44 -1.14 -4.04 4.06
CA MET A 44 -1.35 -5.29 4.81
C MET A 44 -1.01 -6.53 3.97
N ALA A 45 -1.37 -6.54 2.69
CA ALA A 45 -1.04 -7.64 1.79
C ALA A 45 0.48 -7.79 1.60
N TYR A 46 1.20 -6.67 1.44
CA TYR A 46 2.67 -6.69 1.42
C TYR A 46 3.28 -7.14 2.74
N LEU A 47 2.73 -6.72 3.88
CA LEU A 47 3.17 -7.18 5.20
C LEU A 47 3.08 -8.71 5.32
N ALA A 48 1.94 -9.28 4.94
CA ALA A 48 1.73 -10.72 5.03
C ALA A 48 2.58 -11.50 4.00
N ALA A 49 2.92 -10.88 2.87
CA ALA A 49 3.89 -11.40 1.91
C ALA A 49 5.36 -11.25 2.36
N GLY A 50 5.64 -10.68 3.54
CA GLY A 50 7.00 -10.42 4.02
C GLY A 50 7.71 -9.23 3.35
N ARG A 51 7.01 -8.47 2.50
CA ARG A 51 7.54 -7.34 1.74
C ARG A 51 7.43 -6.05 2.55
N LEU A 52 8.27 -5.94 3.59
CA LEU A 52 8.24 -4.86 4.58
C LEU A 52 8.39 -3.46 3.97
N GLU A 53 9.31 -3.27 3.02
CA GLU A 53 9.55 -1.96 2.39
C GLU A 53 8.35 -1.48 1.55
N ASP A 54 7.76 -2.38 0.77
CA ASP A 54 6.57 -2.10 -0.03
C ASP A 54 5.35 -1.81 0.86
N ALA A 55 5.24 -2.53 1.97
CA ALA A 55 4.22 -2.27 2.97
C ALA A 55 4.35 -0.87 3.57
N LYS A 56 5.58 -0.47 3.93
CA LYS A 56 5.90 0.87 4.44
C LYS A 56 5.46 1.95 3.48
N ALA A 57 5.85 1.82 2.21
CA ALA A 57 5.50 2.78 1.16
C ALA A 57 3.97 2.87 0.97
N SER A 58 3.28 1.73 1.02
CA SER A 58 1.82 1.67 0.88
C SER A 58 1.09 2.34 2.05
N PHE A 59 1.54 2.10 3.29
CA PHE A 59 0.99 2.78 4.47
C PHE A 59 1.24 4.29 4.47
N GLN A 60 2.39 4.74 3.98
CA GLN A 60 2.64 6.17 3.80
C GLN A 60 1.70 6.80 2.77
N LYS A 61 1.48 6.13 1.62
CA LYS A 61 0.50 6.56 0.62
C LYS A 61 -0.92 6.60 1.20
N ALA A 62 -1.30 5.60 1.98
CA ALA A 62 -2.60 5.58 2.68
C ALA A 62 -2.77 6.78 3.60
N LYS A 63 -1.76 7.12 4.40
CA LYS A 63 -1.77 8.30 5.29
C LYS A 63 -1.89 9.61 4.50
N THR A 64 -1.20 9.73 3.38
CA THR A 64 -1.26 10.92 2.53
C THR A 64 -2.62 11.05 1.85
N ALA A 65 -3.17 9.96 1.30
CA ALA A 65 -4.50 9.94 0.69
C ALA A 65 -5.61 10.20 1.72
N ALA A 66 -5.45 9.75 2.96
CA ALA A 66 -6.38 9.99 4.06
C ALA A 66 -6.44 11.47 4.50
N ARG A 67 -5.41 12.28 4.23
CA ARG A 67 -5.48 13.72 4.48
C ARG A 67 -6.48 14.44 3.57
N GLY A 68 -6.88 13.81 2.46
CA GLY A 68 -7.89 14.33 1.52
C GLY A 68 -9.19 13.52 1.45
N GLY A 69 -9.40 12.52 2.31
CA GLY A 69 -10.59 11.66 2.28
C GLY A 69 -10.86 10.93 3.60
N LYS A 70 -12.08 10.43 3.80
CA LYS A 70 -12.45 9.66 5.01
C LYS A 70 -11.67 8.35 5.08
N LEU A 71 -10.65 8.29 5.93
CA LEU A 71 -10.11 7.04 6.45
C LEU A 71 -10.64 6.91 7.88
N GLU A 72 -11.23 5.77 8.23
CA GLU A 72 -11.73 5.54 9.59
C GLU A 72 -10.57 5.65 10.61
N ASP A 73 -10.80 6.32 11.74
CA ASP A 73 -9.77 6.56 12.76
C ASP A 73 -9.10 5.26 13.24
N ARG A 74 -9.91 4.20 13.38
CA ARG A 74 -9.46 2.85 13.74
C ARG A 74 -8.51 2.27 12.69
N VAL A 75 -8.82 2.46 11.41
CA VAL A 75 -7.97 2.05 10.30
C VAL A 75 -6.65 2.83 10.31
N MET A 76 -6.70 4.13 10.62
CA MET A 76 -5.50 4.95 10.75
C MET A 76 -4.61 4.51 11.91
N GLN A 77 -5.19 4.11 13.04
CA GLN A 77 -4.46 3.54 14.16
C GLN A 77 -3.75 2.24 13.76
N GLN A 78 -4.44 1.36 13.02
CA GLN A 78 -3.85 0.13 12.51
C GLN A 78 -2.65 0.43 11.58
N VAL A 79 -2.80 1.40 10.66
CA VAL A 79 -1.73 1.84 9.76
C VAL A 79 -0.53 2.36 10.54
N ARG A 80 -0.74 3.18 11.58
CA ARG A 80 0.34 3.72 12.43
C ARG A 80 1.03 2.61 13.22
N SER A 81 0.28 1.67 13.77
CA SER A 81 0.82 0.53 14.53
C SER A 81 1.65 -0.39 13.63
N ASN A 82 1.10 -0.75 12.47
CA ASN A 82 1.79 -1.56 11.46
C ASN A 82 3.04 -0.87 10.92
N LEU A 83 3.01 0.44 10.68
CA LEU A 83 4.18 1.20 10.25
C LEU A 83 5.31 1.14 11.30
N ARG A 84 4.96 1.28 12.59
CA ARG A 84 5.93 1.18 13.70
C ARG A 84 6.48 -0.24 13.83
N LEU A 85 5.68 -1.27 13.58
CA LEU A 85 6.14 -2.67 13.54
C LEU A 85 7.11 -2.89 12.37
N VAL A 86 6.77 -2.42 11.17
CA VAL A 86 7.67 -2.48 10.00
C VAL A 86 9.00 -1.78 10.28
N GLU A 87 8.98 -0.63 10.97
CA GLU A 87 10.20 0.08 11.34
C GLU A 87 11.05 -0.62 12.41
N LYS A 88 10.43 -1.41 13.29
CA LYS A 88 11.12 -2.20 14.30
C LYS A 88 11.65 -3.54 13.78
N VAL A 89 10.93 -4.15 12.83
CA VAL A 89 11.20 -5.49 12.28
C VAL A 89 12.02 -5.42 10.99
N GLY A 90 11.98 -4.32 10.25
CA GLY A 90 12.67 -4.16 8.97
C GLY A 90 14.20 -4.02 9.11
N PRO A 91 14.97 -4.52 8.13
CA PRO A 91 16.43 -4.35 8.12
C PRO A 91 16.78 -2.85 8.02
N LYS A 92 17.87 -2.44 8.68
CA LYS A 92 18.35 -1.05 8.70
C LYS A 92 18.39 -0.47 7.29
N LYS A 93 17.60 0.59 7.08
CA LYS A 93 17.50 1.49 5.90
C LYS A 93 18.53 1.20 4.78
N LYS A 94 18.05 0.77 3.61
CA LYS A 94 18.75 1.16 2.36
C LYS A 94 18.29 2.57 1.99
N PRO A 95 19.21 3.50 1.69
CA PRO A 95 18.83 4.84 1.26
C PRO A 95 18.04 4.73 -0.04
N LEU A 96 16.86 5.36 -0.09
CA LEU A 96 16.17 5.62 -1.36
C LEU A 96 17.09 6.47 -2.21
N THR A 97 17.83 5.85 -3.13
CA THR A 97 18.42 6.56 -4.26
C THR A 97 17.27 7.03 -5.13
N ARG A 98 16.83 8.26 -4.90
CA ARG A 98 16.13 9.08 -5.89
C ARG A 98 17.10 9.29 -7.06
N THR A 99 17.15 8.37 -8.01
CA THR A 99 17.70 8.68 -9.33
C THR A 99 16.66 9.49 -10.09
N LYS A 100 16.72 10.81 -9.90
CA LYS A 100 16.31 11.76 -10.93
C LYS A 100 17.34 11.65 -12.07
N THR A 101 16.98 11.12 -13.23
CA THR A 101 17.70 11.36 -14.49
C THR A 101 16.77 10.92 -15.63
N LYS A 102 16.48 11.62 -16.72
CA LYS A 102 16.65 13.00 -17.19
C LYS A 102 15.85 13.01 -18.51
N ILE A 103 15.11 14.09 -18.75
CA ILE A 103 14.47 14.43 -20.03
C ILE A 103 15.49 14.27 -21.15
N GLN A 104 15.24 13.42 -22.16
CA GLN A 104 15.71 13.61 -23.55
C GLN A 104 14.72 12.89 -24.49
N ASN A 105 13.75 13.64 -25.02
CA ASN A 105 13.05 13.24 -26.23
C ASN A 105 13.91 13.70 -27.42
N HIS A 106 14.16 12.79 -28.34
CA HIS A 106 15.15 12.91 -29.40
C HIS A 106 14.45 13.28 -30.73
N LYS A 107 15.09 14.22 -31.44
CA LYS A 107 14.92 14.62 -32.85
C LYS A 107 13.63 15.30 -33.32
#